data_AF-A0A109BCI7-F1
#
_entry.id   AF-A0A109BCI7-F1
#
_cell.length_a   1.000
_cell.length_b   1.000
_cell.length_c   1.000
_cell.angle_alpha   90.00
_cell.angle_beta   90.00
_cell.angle_gamma   90.00
#
_symmetry.space_group_name_H-M   'P 1'
#
loop_
_entity.id
_entity.type
_entity.pdbx_description
1 polymer ?
#
loop_
_entity_poly.entity_id
_entity_poly.type
_entity_poly.pdbx_seq_one_letter_code
_entity_poly.pdbx_strand_id
1 'polypeptide(L)'
;MPIVSYARGVLAIAQTVHCWLAILTGLDEARRVRLAGYAERIATTLERAGEALRRLEADPADRSARGQAVRELGRIAGYIDTMVGALEQQLDGRKLAGVKRRLEVLRPGELHRNVVAGRKPKDLDRLASAEGYFRALADGLRM
;
A
#
# COMPACT_ATOMS: atom_id res chain seq x y z
N MET A 1 -2.50 -15.18 4.99
CA MET A 1 -1.42 -14.68 4.16
C MET A 1 -0.34 -14.16 5.09
N PRO A 2 0.87 -14.73 5.05
CA PRO A 2 2.02 -14.22 5.81
C PRO A 2 2.26 -12.73 5.53
N ILE A 3 2.73 -11.98 6.54
CA ILE A 3 3.07 -10.55 6.38
C ILE A 3 4.06 -10.30 5.24
N VAL A 4 4.97 -11.26 5.01
CA VAL A 4 5.92 -11.25 3.89
C VAL A 4 5.21 -11.24 2.53
N SER A 5 4.21 -12.11 2.36
CA SER A 5 3.41 -12.18 1.13
C SER A 5 2.56 -10.92 0.96
N TYR A 6 2.04 -10.37 2.05
CA TYR A 6 1.35 -9.09 2.04
C TYR A 6 2.28 -7.95 1.56
N ALA A 7 3.45 -7.80 2.19
CA ALA A 7 4.41 -6.76 1.86
C ALA A 7 4.90 -6.87 0.41
N ARG A 8 5.11 -8.09 -0.09
CA ARG A 8 5.42 -8.33 -1.52
C ARG A 8 4.27 -7.91 -2.44
N GLY A 9 3.03 -8.24 -2.08
CA GLY A 9 1.85 -7.86 -2.85
C GLY A 9 1.68 -6.34 -2.93
N VAL A 10 1.82 -5.64 -1.80
CA VAL A 10 1.76 -4.18 -1.75
C VAL A 10 2.88 -3.56 -2.57
N LEU A 11 4.12 -4.03 -2.43
CA LEU A 11 5.25 -3.55 -3.22
C LEU A 11 5.02 -3.75 -4.73
N ALA A 12 4.55 -4.92 -5.15
CA ALA A 12 4.26 -5.19 -6.54
C ALA A 12 3.18 -4.26 -7.11
N ILE A 13 2.16 -3.92 -6.32
CA ILE A 13 1.17 -2.92 -6.72
C ILE A 13 1.80 -1.53 -6.82
N ALA A 14 2.56 -1.11 -5.80
CA ALA A 14 3.20 0.21 -5.77
C ALA A 14 4.10 0.42 -6.99
N GLN A 15 4.92 -0.57 -7.32
CA GLN A 15 5.74 -0.59 -8.54
C GLN A 15 4.90 -0.51 -9.81
N THR A 16 3.84 -1.32 -9.90
CA THR A 16 2.98 -1.35 -11.09
C THR A 16 2.32 0.01 -11.33
N VAL A 17 1.77 0.63 -10.28
CA VAL A 17 1.11 1.94 -10.39
C VAL A 17 2.14 3.03 -10.69
N HIS A 18 3.31 2.99 -10.06
CA HIS A 18 4.39 3.94 -10.35
C HIS A 18 4.86 3.85 -11.81
N CYS A 19 4.94 2.66 -12.40
CA CYS A 19 5.25 2.51 -13.83
C CYS A 19 4.20 3.16 -14.76
N TRP A 20 3.02 3.49 -14.26
CA TRP A 20 2.00 4.22 -15.02
C TRP A 20 2.15 5.73 -14.92
N LEU A 21 3.08 6.26 -14.12
CA LEU A 21 3.26 7.70 -13.88
C LEU A 21 3.25 8.51 -15.19
N ALA A 22 4.01 8.10 -16.20
CA ALA A 22 4.08 8.79 -17.50
C ALA A 22 2.72 8.89 -18.24
N ILE A 23 1.83 7.93 -18.02
CA ILE A 23 0.46 7.97 -18.57
C ILE A 23 -0.42 8.87 -17.70
N LEU A 24 -0.26 8.77 -16.38
CA LEU A 24 -1.07 9.52 -15.41
C LEU A 24 -0.75 11.02 -15.41
N THR A 25 0.47 11.43 -15.77
CA THR A 25 0.83 12.84 -15.97
C THR A 25 0.11 13.48 -17.16
N GLY A 26 -0.41 12.69 -18.09
CA GLY A 26 -1.25 13.17 -19.19
C GLY A 26 -2.70 13.46 -18.82
N LEU A 27 -3.11 13.20 -17.58
CA LEU A 27 -4.46 13.51 -17.09
C LEU A 27 -4.63 15.00 -16.79
N ASP A 28 -5.89 15.46 -16.74
CA ASP A 28 -6.18 16.81 -16.26
C ASP A 28 -5.72 17.01 -14.82
N GLU A 29 -5.40 18.26 -14.49
CA GLU A 29 -4.84 18.65 -13.20
C GLU A 29 -5.70 18.19 -12.01
N ALA A 30 -7.02 18.35 -12.09
CA ALA A 30 -7.92 17.96 -11.01
C ALA A 30 -7.86 16.46 -10.73
N ARG A 31 -7.72 15.62 -11.77
CA ARG A 31 -7.49 14.18 -11.62
C ARG A 31 -6.11 13.86 -11.07
N ARG A 32 -5.06 14.51 -11.57
CA ARG A 32 -3.69 14.30 -11.07
C ARG A 32 -3.57 14.62 -9.58
N VAL A 33 -4.11 15.76 -9.15
CA VAL A 33 -4.15 16.17 -7.74
C VAL A 33 -4.91 15.14 -6.88
N ARG A 34 -6.04 14.63 -7.38
CA ARG A 34 -6.82 13.61 -6.67
C ARG A 34 -6.04 12.30 -6.52
N LEU A 35 -5.39 11.83 -7.57
CA LEU A 35 -4.55 10.63 -7.55
C LEU A 35 -3.33 10.81 -6.64
N ALA A 36 -2.67 11.98 -6.69
CA ALA A 36 -1.59 12.33 -5.79
C ALA A 36 -2.05 12.28 -4.32
N GLY A 37 -3.26 12.78 -4.03
CA GLY A 37 -3.86 12.71 -2.70
C GLY A 37 -4.10 11.28 -2.21
N TYR A 38 -4.49 10.36 -3.10
CA TYR A 38 -4.60 8.94 -2.75
C TYR A 38 -3.23 8.30 -2.50
N ALA A 39 -2.26 8.53 -3.40
CA ALA A 39 -0.91 8.01 -3.27
C ALA A 39 -0.25 8.48 -1.95
N GLU A 40 -0.39 9.75 -1.60
CA GLU A 40 0.06 10.34 -0.34
C GLU A 40 -0.55 9.65 0.89
N ARG A 41 -1.86 9.42 0.88
CA ARG A 41 -2.57 8.73 1.98
C ARG A 41 -2.08 7.30 2.13
N ILE A 42 -1.83 6.60 1.03
CA ILE A 42 -1.30 5.23 1.06
C ILE A 42 0.11 5.24 1.65
N ALA A 43 1.00 6.13 1.19
CA ALA A 43 2.35 6.28 1.74
C ALA A 43 2.34 6.57 3.25
N THR A 44 1.56 7.57 3.69
CA THR A 44 1.43 7.90 5.13
C THR A 44 0.91 6.71 5.95
N THR A 45 0.03 5.89 5.38
CA THR A 45 -0.50 4.70 6.06
C THR A 45 0.56 3.59 6.14
N LEU A 46 1.37 3.42 5.09
CA LEU A 46 2.50 2.48 5.08
C LEU A 46 3.56 2.87 6.10
N GLU A 47 3.90 4.15 6.21
CA GLU A 47 4.82 4.69 7.20
C GLU A 47 4.35 4.35 8.63
N ARG A 48 3.07 4.64 8.94
CA ARG A 48 2.45 4.32 10.24
C ARG A 48 2.39 2.83 10.54
N ALA A 49 2.20 2.00 9.51
CA ALA A 49 2.26 0.54 9.65
C ALA A 49 3.69 0.07 9.92
N GLY A 50 4.68 0.61 9.20
CA GLY A 50 6.09 0.31 9.38
C GLY A 50 6.59 0.68 10.77
N GLU A 51 6.21 1.85 11.29
CA GLU A 51 6.51 2.27 12.66
C GLU A 51 5.93 1.29 13.71
N ALA A 52 4.66 0.92 13.56
CA ALA A 52 4.02 -0.04 14.46
C ALA A 52 4.69 -1.42 14.41
N LEU A 53 5.14 -1.87 13.23
CA LEU A 53 5.86 -3.13 13.11
C LEU A 53 7.29 -3.06 13.66
N ARG A 54 7.99 -1.92 13.53
CA ARG A 54 9.30 -1.69 14.19
C ARG A 54 9.18 -1.73 15.70
N ARG A 55 8.12 -1.15 16.26
CA ARG A 55 7.80 -1.25 17.70
C ARG A 55 7.55 -2.68 18.13
N LEU A 56 6.82 -3.46 17.33
CA LEU A 56 6.61 -4.89 17.59
C LEU A 56 7.90 -5.73 17.45
N GLU A 57 8.85 -5.30 16.62
CA GLU A 57 10.15 -5.94 16.51
C GLU A 57 10.99 -5.72 17.78
N ALA A 58 10.93 -4.51 18.35
CA ALA A 58 11.61 -4.16 19.60
C ALA A 58 10.93 -4.75 20.84
N ASP A 59 9.59 -4.71 20.88
CA ASP A 59 8.76 -5.29 21.94
C ASP A 59 7.58 -6.08 21.35
N PRO A 60 7.73 -7.41 21.22
CA PRO A 60 6.65 -8.28 20.72
C PRO A 60 5.39 -8.28 21.60
N ALA A 61 5.48 -7.85 22.87
CA ALA A 61 4.36 -7.78 23.81
C ALA A 61 3.57 -6.47 23.71
N ASP A 62 4.02 -5.48 22.93
CA ASP A 62 3.33 -4.20 22.74
C ASP A 62 1.96 -4.40 22.04
N ARG A 63 0.91 -4.49 22.85
CA ARG A 63 -0.47 -4.66 22.38
C ARG A 63 -0.96 -3.45 21.57
N SER A 64 -0.46 -2.26 21.87
CA SER A 64 -0.84 -1.03 21.18
C SER A 64 -0.26 -1.02 19.76
N ALA A 65 1.03 -1.32 19.63
CA ALA A 65 1.69 -1.47 18.34
C ALA A 65 1.04 -2.58 17.50
N ARG A 66 0.62 -3.69 18.12
CA ARG A 66 -0.13 -4.76 17.45
C ARG A 66 -1.45 -4.27 16.86
N GLY A 67 -2.26 -3.58 17.66
CA GLY A 67 -3.53 -3.02 17.20
C GLY A 67 -3.34 -2.00 16.08
N GLN A 68 -2.34 -1.14 16.20
CA GLN A 68 -1.99 -0.16 15.17
C GLN A 68 -1.57 -0.84 13.86
N ALA A 69 -0.64 -1.80 13.90
CA ALA A 69 -0.18 -2.51 12.71
C ALA A 69 -1.34 -3.19 11.96
N VAL A 70 -2.20 -3.92 12.67
CA VAL A 70 -3.38 -4.56 12.07
C VAL A 70 -4.30 -3.54 11.40
N ARG A 71 -4.57 -2.43 12.08
CA ARG A 71 -5.48 -1.39 11.58
C ARG A 71 -4.94 -0.71 10.33
N GLU A 72 -3.67 -0.29 10.35
CA GLU A 72 -3.08 0.41 9.20
C GLU A 72 -2.89 -0.53 8.00
N LEU A 73 -2.46 -1.79 8.21
CA LEU A 73 -2.38 -2.81 7.16
C LEU A 73 -3.77 -3.13 6.56
N GLY A 74 -4.82 -3.11 7.39
CA GLY A 74 -6.20 -3.24 6.90
C GLY A 74 -6.65 -2.07 6.02
N ARG A 75 -6.25 -0.83 6.36
CA ARG A 75 -6.62 0.38 5.61
C ARG A 75 -5.96 0.47 4.24
N ILE A 76 -4.72 0.02 4.12
CA ILE A 76 -3.94 0.08 2.86
C ILE A 76 -4.72 -0.56 1.71
N ALA A 77 -5.31 -1.74 1.91
CA ALA A 77 -6.07 -2.41 0.86
C ALA A 77 -7.25 -1.56 0.37
N GLY A 78 -8.00 -0.92 1.27
CA GLY A 78 -9.12 -0.04 0.92
C GLY A 78 -8.68 1.25 0.21
N TYR A 79 -7.55 1.84 0.59
CA TYR A 79 -7.02 3.02 -0.09
C TYR A 79 -6.50 2.70 -1.49
N ILE A 80 -5.81 1.58 -1.66
CA ILE A 80 -5.37 1.13 -2.99
C ILE A 80 -6.60 0.81 -3.86
N ASP A 81 -7.62 0.15 -3.31
CA ASP A 81 -8.87 -0.14 -4.03
C ASP A 81 -9.57 1.16 -4.50
N THR A 82 -9.67 2.15 -3.61
CA THR A 82 -10.23 3.47 -3.95
C THR A 82 -9.44 4.16 -5.06
N MET A 83 -8.11 4.12 -4.99
CA MET A 83 -7.23 4.71 -6.00
C MET A 83 -7.37 4.00 -7.35
N VAL A 84 -7.43 2.66 -7.35
CA VAL A 84 -7.63 1.84 -8.56
C VAL A 84 -9.00 2.10 -9.17
N GLY A 85 -10.05 2.25 -8.36
CA GLY A 85 -11.38 2.67 -8.80
C GLY A 85 -11.35 4.01 -9.52
N ALA A 86 -10.59 4.98 -9.00
CA ALA A 86 -10.41 6.28 -9.66
C ALA A 86 -9.67 6.18 -11.01
N LEU A 87 -8.88 5.12 -11.22
CA LEU A 87 -8.14 4.86 -12.45
C LEU A 87 -8.96 4.08 -13.50
N GLU A 88 -10.13 3.54 -13.15
CA GLU A 88 -10.92 2.65 -14.02
C GLU A 88 -11.32 3.27 -15.35
N GLN A 89 -11.60 4.57 -15.34
CA GLN A 89 -12.02 5.29 -16.55
C GLN A 89 -10.83 5.79 -17.40
N GLN A 90 -9.59 5.57 -16.94
CA GLN A 90 -8.39 6.21 -17.51
C GLN A 90 -7.35 5.21 -18.03
N LEU A 91 -7.36 3.98 -17.49
CA LEU A 91 -6.41 2.94 -17.88
C LEU A 91 -7.11 1.80 -18.61
N ASP A 92 -6.37 1.15 -19.51
CA ASP A 92 -6.79 -0.08 -20.16
C ASP A 92 -7.26 -1.10 -19.09
N GLY A 93 -8.44 -1.68 -19.29
CA GLY A 93 -9.02 -2.70 -18.43
C GLY A 93 -8.07 -3.87 -18.14
N ARG A 94 -7.16 -4.22 -19.06
CA ARG A 94 -6.13 -5.25 -18.83
C ARG A 94 -5.11 -4.84 -17.76
N LYS A 95 -4.67 -3.58 -17.75
CA LYS A 95 -3.75 -3.04 -16.74
C LYS A 95 -4.38 -3.07 -15.34
N LEU A 96 -5.65 -2.67 -15.27
CA LEU A 96 -6.42 -2.63 -14.03
C LEU A 96 -6.76 -4.03 -13.52
N ALA A 97 -7.11 -4.97 -14.40
CA ALA A 97 -7.40 -6.35 -14.02
C ALA A 97 -6.23 -7.01 -13.27
N GLY A 98 -4.99 -6.74 -13.69
CA GLY A 98 -3.79 -7.23 -13.02
C GLY A 98 -3.60 -6.65 -11.61
N VAL A 99 -3.97 -5.39 -11.36
CA VAL A 99 -3.88 -4.78 -10.03
C VAL A 99 -5.05 -5.21 -9.15
N LYS A 100 -6.27 -5.25 -9.68
CA LYS A 100 -7.47 -5.76 -8.97
C LYS A 100 -7.29 -7.20 -8.49
N ARG A 101 -6.75 -8.08 -9.34
CA ARG A 101 -6.44 -9.46 -8.95
C ARG A 101 -5.43 -9.54 -7.80
N ARG A 102 -4.44 -8.65 -7.76
CA ARG A 102 -3.48 -8.56 -6.64
C ARG A 102 -4.14 -8.00 -5.37
N LEU A 103 -5.03 -7.02 -5.50
CA LEU A 103 -5.82 -6.47 -4.40
C LEU A 103 -6.74 -7.50 -3.75
N GLU A 104 -7.38 -8.37 -4.53
CA GLU A 104 -8.21 -9.46 -4.01
C GLU A 104 -7.42 -10.39 -3.09
N VAL A 105 -6.15 -10.66 -3.44
CA VAL A 105 -5.23 -11.48 -2.63
C VAL A 105 -4.77 -10.74 -1.37
N LEU A 106 -4.74 -9.41 -1.38
CA LEU A 106 -4.37 -8.58 -0.22
C LEU A 106 -5.48 -8.48 0.84
N ARG A 107 -6.66 -9.06 0.61
CA ARG A 107 -7.81 -8.88 1.53
C ARG A 107 -7.46 -9.30 2.97
N PRO A 108 -7.85 -8.50 3.98
CA PRO A 108 -7.24 -8.55 5.32
C PRO A 108 -7.60 -9.76 6.19
N GLY A 109 -8.42 -10.69 5.68
CA GLY A 109 -9.01 -11.79 6.48
C GLY A 109 -7.96 -12.64 7.22
N GLU A 110 -6.72 -12.68 6.73
CA GLU A 110 -5.65 -13.48 7.31
C GLU A 110 -4.45 -12.67 7.86
N LEU A 111 -4.50 -11.33 7.78
CA LEU A 111 -3.47 -10.43 8.31
C LEU A 111 -3.39 -10.50 9.84
N HIS A 112 -4.55 -10.65 10.47
CA HIS A 112 -4.73 -10.76 11.92
C HIS A 112 -3.92 -11.94 12.51
N ARG A 113 -3.95 -13.12 11.87
CA ARG A 113 -3.27 -14.31 12.40
C ARG A 113 -1.74 -14.23 12.31
N ASN A 114 -1.19 -13.47 11.37
CA ASN A 114 0.26 -13.44 11.11
C ASN A 114 1.01 -12.36 11.90
N VAL A 115 0.38 -11.20 12.15
CA VAL A 115 0.92 -10.19 13.08
C VAL A 115 0.88 -10.71 14.52
N VAL A 116 -0.09 -11.58 14.85
CA VAL A 116 -0.30 -12.15 16.19
C VAL A 116 0.65 -13.32 16.51
N ALA A 117 1.23 -13.99 15.51
CA ALA A 117 2.03 -15.21 15.71
C ALA A 117 3.45 -14.96 16.27
N GLY A 118 3.81 -13.72 16.66
CA GLY A 118 5.08 -13.41 17.34
C GLY A 118 6.35 -13.66 16.51
N ARG A 119 6.23 -13.93 15.21
CA ARG A 119 7.39 -14.05 14.32
C ARG A 119 7.92 -12.67 14.00
N LYS A 120 9.21 -12.45 14.23
CA LYS A 120 9.95 -11.24 13.86
C LYS A 120 9.55 -10.80 12.44
N PRO A 121 9.00 -9.61 12.23
CA PRO A 121 8.61 -9.15 10.91
C PRO A 121 9.87 -8.95 10.05
N LYS A 122 10.29 -10.01 9.36
CA LYS A 122 11.25 -9.88 8.26
C LYS A 122 10.54 -9.13 7.13
N ASP A 123 11.28 -8.30 6.40
CA ASP A 123 10.82 -7.58 5.19
C ASP A 123 10.08 -6.25 5.41
N LEU A 124 10.35 -5.53 6.51
CA LEU A 124 9.97 -4.12 6.65
C LEU A 124 10.48 -3.25 5.49
N ASP A 125 11.64 -3.60 4.94
CA ASP A 125 12.23 -2.95 3.77
C ASP A 125 11.29 -2.93 2.57
N ARG A 126 10.42 -3.93 2.40
CA ARG A 126 9.44 -3.97 1.29
C ARG A 126 8.29 -3.00 1.51
N LEU A 127 7.83 -2.83 2.75
CA LEU A 127 6.79 -1.84 3.08
C LEU A 127 7.37 -0.42 2.94
N ALA A 128 8.60 -0.20 3.40
CA ALA A 128 9.32 1.06 3.20
C ALA A 128 9.57 1.36 1.71
N SER A 129 9.91 0.33 0.91
CA SER A 129 10.06 0.50 -0.54
C SER A 129 8.72 0.85 -1.21
N ALA A 130 7.63 0.19 -0.82
CA ALA A 130 6.30 0.48 -1.33
C ALA A 130 5.85 1.90 -0.98
N GLU A 131 6.14 2.34 0.24
CA GLU A 131 5.94 3.74 0.67
C GLU A 131 6.68 4.70 -0.26
N GLY A 132 7.97 4.45 -0.52
CA GLY A 132 8.79 5.27 -1.42
C GLY A 132 8.21 5.37 -2.83
N TYR A 133 7.69 4.28 -3.40
CA TYR A 133 7.02 4.31 -4.70
C TYR A 133 5.74 5.16 -4.69
N PHE A 134 4.95 5.10 -3.62
CA PHE A 134 3.74 5.93 -3.49
C PHE A 134 4.07 7.40 -3.25
N ARG A 135 5.14 7.72 -2.50
CA ARG A 135 5.67 9.08 -2.37
C ARG A 135 6.08 9.64 -3.73
N ALA A 136 6.94 8.90 -4.45
CA ALA A 136 7.41 9.30 -5.78
C ALA A 136 6.26 9.48 -6.78
N LEU A 137 5.24 8.61 -6.73
CA LEU A 137 4.03 8.76 -7.52
C LEU A 137 3.26 10.04 -7.16
N ALA A 138 3.07 10.32 -5.87
CA ALA A 138 2.36 11.51 -5.42
C ALA A 138 3.07 12.79 -5.87
N ASP A 139 4.40 12.82 -5.76
CA ASP A 139 5.21 13.98 -6.15
C ASP A 139 5.24 14.15 -7.67
N GLY A 140 5.45 13.08 -8.43
CA GLY A 140 5.45 13.11 -9.88
C GLY A 140 4.10 13.53 -10.49
N LEU A 141 2.98 13.28 -9.80
CA LEU A 141 1.66 13.72 -10.23
C LEU A 141 1.38 15.20 -9.93
N ARG A 142 2.14 15.84 -9.02
CA ARG A 142 1.98 17.25 -8.64
C ARG A 142 2.85 18.20 -9.48
N MET A 143 3.88 17.68 -10.14
CA MET A 143 4.71 18.42 -11.10
C MET A 143 3.94 18.76 -12.37
#